data_AF-A0A0C2V664-F1
#
_entry.id   AF-A0A0C2V664-F1
#
_cell.length_a   1.000
_cell.length_b   1.000
_cell.length_c   1.000
_cell.angle_alpha   90.00
_cell.angle_beta   90.00
_cell.angle_gamma   90.00
#
_symmetry.space_group_name_H-M   'P 1'
#
loop_
_entity.id
_entity.type
_entity.pdbx_description
1 polymer ?
#
loop_
_entity_poly.entity_id
_entity_poly.type
_entity_poly.pdbx_seq_one_letter_code
_entity_poly.pdbx_strand_id
1 'polypeptide(L)'
;MHETTKSHKTNEDRIEAIYKLAKEHFGEVRFVGIKLHDKMGWVAKIQFDEFESLVAEGESATEALKDLKKRVKKIVHRYNMV
;
A
#
# COMPACT_ATOMS: atom_id res chain seq x y z
N MET A 1 7.64 -33.79 -1.02
CA MET A 1 6.50 -32.91 -1.33
C MET A 1 6.73 -31.61 -0.58
N HIS A 2 7.06 -30.52 -1.25
CA HIS A 2 7.23 -29.22 -0.59
C HIS A 2 5.87 -28.53 -0.54
N GLU A 3 5.15 -28.70 0.57
CA GLU A 3 3.98 -27.88 0.87
C GLU A 3 4.48 -26.48 1.24
N THR A 4 4.37 -25.54 0.31
CA THR A 4 4.58 -24.12 0.60
C THR A 4 3.32 -23.64 1.31
N THR A 5 3.33 -23.69 2.64
CA THR A 5 2.35 -22.98 3.46
C THR A 5 2.47 -21.49 3.15
N LYS A 6 1.67 -20.99 2.20
CA LYS A 6 1.51 -19.55 1.99
C LYS A 6 0.88 -18.98 3.26
N SER A 7 1.71 -18.54 4.19
CA SER A 7 1.25 -17.75 5.34
C SER A 7 0.35 -16.63 4.81
N HIS A 8 -0.90 -16.63 5.27
CA HIS A 8 -1.85 -15.58 4.91
C HIS A 8 -1.35 -14.28 5.52
N LYS A 9 -0.77 -13.41 4.68
CA LYS A 9 -0.33 -12.07 5.12
C LYS A 9 -1.43 -11.37 5.89
N THR A 10 -1.10 -10.74 7.01
CA THR A 10 -2.02 -9.88 7.78
C THR A 10 -2.13 -8.50 7.13
N ASN A 11 -3.00 -7.65 7.65
CA ASN A 11 -3.06 -6.26 7.19
C ASN A 11 -1.83 -5.46 7.65
N GLU A 12 -1.25 -5.79 8.80
CA GLU A 12 0.02 -5.18 9.24
C GLU A 12 1.15 -5.53 8.27
N ASP A 13 1.28 -6.80 7.88
CA ASP A 13 2.27 -7.23 6.87
C ASP A 13 2.12 -6.46 5.56
N ARG A 14 0.88 -6.15 5.18
CA ARG A 14 0.58 -5.39 3.95
C ARG A 14 0.98 -3.92 4.09
N ILE A 15 0.66 -3.29 5.21
CA ILE A 15 1.03 -1.91 5.53
C ILE A 15 2.56 -1.78 5.52
N GLU A 16 3.27 -2.68 6.21
CA GLU A 16 4.74 -2.69 6.20
C GLU A 16 5.32 -2.86 4.81
N ALA A 17 4.76 -3.77 4.01
CA ALA A 17 5.24 -4.01 2.66
C ALA A 17 5.00 -2.81 1.72
N ILE A 18 3.97 -2.00 1.98
CA ILE A 18 3.73 -0.74 1.26
C ILE A 18 4.73 0.32 1.72
N TYR A 19 4.92 0.47 3.03
CA TYR A 19 5.90 1.40 3.61
C TYR A 19 7.31 1.15 3.06
N LYS A 20 7.80 -0.09 3.12
CA LYS A 20 9.14 -0.48 2.65
C LYS A 20 9.32 -0.18 1.16
N LEU A 21 8.36 -0.61 0.33
CA LEU A 21 8.39 -0.36 -1.12
C LEU A 21 8.40 1.14 -1.43
N ALA A 22 7.55 1.90 -0.74
CA ALA A 22 7.42 3.31 -1.02
C ALA A 22 8.64 4.11 -0.53
N LYS A 23 9.21 3.73 0.63
CA LYS A 23 10.43 4.35 1.16
C LYS A 23 11.65 4.13 0.27
N GLU A 24 11.77 2.94 -0.31
CA GLU A 24 12.87 2.59 -1.21
C GLU A 24 12.87 3.41 -2.51
N HIS A 25 11.70 3.79 -3.03
CA HIS A 25 11.58 4.46 -4.33
C HIS A 25 11.21 5.95 -4.29
N PHE A 26 10.52 6.40 -3.24
CA PHE A 26 10.02 7.78 -3.14
C PHE A 26 10.64 8.57 -1.98
N GLY A 27 11.60 8.01 -1.25
CA GLY A 27 12.22 8.67 -0.10
C GLY A 27 11.35 8.61 1.16
N GLU A 28 11.32 9.67 1.97
CA GLU A 28 10.70 9.59 3.30
C GLU A 28 9.17 9.47 3.25
N VAL A 29 8.67 8.50 4.02
CA VAL A 29 7.25 8.16 4.17
C VAL A 29 6.81 8.54 5.58
N ARG A 30 5.91 9.51 5.67
CA ARG A 30 5.35 9.97 6.95
C ARG A 30 4.40 8.95 7.56
N PHE A 31 3.57 8.33 6.73
CA PHE A 31 2.48 7.48 7.20
C PHE A 31 2.00 6.50 6.14
N VAL A 32 1.69 5.29 6.57
CA VAL A 32 0.88 4.32 5.82
C VAL A 32 -0.16 3.75 6.75
N GLY A 33 -1.41 3.73 6.33
CA GLY A 33 -2.45 3.12 7.15
C GLY A 33 -3.76 2.96 6.42
N ILE A 34 -4.72 2.41 7.15
CA ILE A 34 -6.06 2.15 6.67
C ILE A 34 -7.08 2.55 7.72
N LYS A 35 -8.19 3.14 7.27
CA LYS A 35 -9.30 3.57 8.11
C LYS A 35 -10.63 3.22 7.47
N LEU A 36 -11.65 2.97 8.29
CA LEU A 36 -13.02 2.86 7.83
C LEU A 36 -13.62 4.27 7.71
N HIS A 37 -14.19 4.59 6.56
CA HIS A 37 -14.85 5.85 6.26
C HIS A 37 -16.35 5.61 6.06
N ASP A 38 -17.18 6.50 6.59
CA ASP A 38 -18.65 6.38 6.62
C ASP A 38 -19.30 6.18 5.24
N LYS A 39 -18.81 6.87 4.20
CA LYS A 39 -19.36 6.86 2.84
C LYS A 39 -18.54 6.08 1.81
N MET A 40 -17.24 5.94 2.02
CA MET A 40 -16.30 5.36 1.04
C MET A 40 -15.87 3.93 1.39
N GLY A 41 -16.32 3.39 2.52
CA GLY A 41 -15.86 2.09 3.00
C GLY A 41 -14.42 2.15 3.51
N TRP A 42 -13.60 1.14 3.21
CA TRP A 42 -12.23 1.09 3.68
C TRP A 42 -11.31 1.95 2.82
N VAL A 43 -10.58 2.88 3.45
CA VAL A 43 -9.67 3.79 2.76
C VAL A 43 -8.24 3.55 3.25
N ALA A 44 -7.39 3.05 2.36
CA ALA A 44 -5.95 2.97 2.56
C ALA A 44 -5.28 4.26 2.07
N LYS A 45 -4.32 4.78 2.84
CA LYS A 45 -3.57 6.01 2.50
C LYS A 45 -2.08 5.83 2.79
N ILE A 46 -1.25 6.39 1.92
CA ILE A 46 0.17 6.67 2.16
C ILE A 46 0.42 8.17 1.99
N GLN A 47 1.21 8.74 2.90
CA GLN A 47 1.65 10.12 2.87
C GLN A 47 3.17 10.19 2.90
N PHE A 48 3.72 11.05 2.06
CA PHE A 48 5.14 11.29 1.89
C PHE A 48 5.51 12.69 2.42
N ASP A 49 6.81 12.94 2.59
CA ASP A 49 7.33 14.28 2.89
C ASP A 49 7.28 15.20 1.65
N GLU A 50 7.81 14.73 0.53
CA GLU A 50 8.03 15.54 -0.69
C GLU A 50 7.05 15.22 -1.82
N PHE A 51 6.21 14.20 -1.66
CA PHE A 51 5.27 13.74 -2.68
C PHE A 51 3.82 13.85 -2.24
N GLU A 52 2.93 13.94 -3.23
CA GLU A 52 1.49 13.86 -2.98
C GLU A 52 1.10 12.53 -2.35
N SER A 53 0.12 12.58 -1.45
CA SER A 53 -0.42 11.37 -0.83
C SER A 53 -1.14 10.49 -1.85
N LEU A 54 -1.04 9.17 -1.70
CA LEU A 54 -1.82 8.23 -2.49
C LEU A 54 -2.90 7.62 -1.61
N VAL A 55 -4.07 7.43 -2.19
CA VAL A 55 -5.22 6.79 -1.54
C VAL A 55 -5.76 5.65 -2.41
N ALA A 56 -6.39 4.68 -1.78
CA ALA A 56 -7.17 3.63 -2.43
C ALA A 56 -8.34 3.23 -1.54
N GLU A 57 -9.46 2.91 -2.16
CA GLU A 57 -10.69 2.48 -1.51
C GLU A 57 -10.92 0.98 -1.74
N GLY A 58 -11.74 0.35 -0.91
CA GLY A 58 -12.10 -1.05 -1.06
C GLY A 58 -13.27 -1.48 -0.17
N GLU A 59 -13.95 -2.55 -0.56
CA GLU A 59 -15.04 -3.14 0.22
C GLU A 59 -14.52 -3.77 1.52
N SER A 60 -13.26 -4.23 1.52
CA SER A 60 -12.54 -4.71 2.69
C SER A 60 -11.22 -3.98 2.92
N ALA A 61 -10.74 -4.02 4.16
CA ALA A 61 -9.43 -3.47 4.52
C ALA A 61 -8.28 -4.06 3.67
N THR A 62 -8.37 -5.37 3.41
CA THR A 62 -7.40 -6.11 2.61
C THR A 62 -7.35 -5.61 1.17
N GLU A 63 -8.52 -5.33 0.57
CA GLU A 63 -8.61 -4.87 -0.81
C GLU A 63 -8.06 -3.47 -0.98
N ALA A 64 -8.46 -2.54 -0.11
CA ALA A 64 -7.94 -1.18 -0.14
C ALA A 64 -6.40 -1.16 -0.02
N LEU A 65 -5.81 -1.99 0.86
CA LEU A 65 -4.34 -2.12 0.97
C LEU A 65 -3.71 -2.74 -0.28
N LYS A 66 -4.32 -3.77 -0.88
CA LYS A 66 -3.83 -4.38 -2.12
C LYS A 66 -3.82 -3.36 -3.26
N ASP A 67 -4.86 -2.55 -3.36
CA ASP A 67 -4.98 -1.56 -4.43
C ASP A 67 -4.07 -0.35 -4.21
N LEU A 68 -3.87 0.09 -2.97
CA LEU A 68 -2.83 1.05 -2.63
C LEU A 68 -1.45 0.55 -3.07
N LYS A 69 -1.11 -0.71 -2.74
CA LYS A 69 0.15 -1.32 -3.16
C LYS A 69 0.31 -1.37 -4.68
N LYS A 70 -0.77 -1.72 -5.41
CA LYS A 70 -0.75 -1.72 -6.89
C LYS A 70 -0.48 -0.30 -7.43
N ARG A 71 -1.09 0.73 -6.85
CA ARG A 71 -0.86 2.14 -7.24
C ARG A 71 0.60 2.54 -7.04
N VAL A 72 1.17 2.26 -5.86
CA VAL A 72 2.60 2.51 -5.57
C VAL A 72 3.48 1.82 -6.62
N LYS A 73 3.26 0.52 -6.88
CA LYS A 73 4.03 -0.23 -7.89
C LYS A 73 3.92 0.37 -9.30
N LYS A 74 2.73 0.78 -9.73
CA LYS A 74 2.53 1.41 -11.05
C LYS A 74 3.34 2.70 -11.17
N ILE A 75 3.43 3.48 -10.10
CA ILE A 75 4.20 4.72 -10.09
C ILE A 75 5.70 4.40 -10.16
N VAL A 76 6.21 3.51 -9.31
CA VAL A 76 7.62 3.05 -9.34
C VAL A 76 8.00 2.59 -10.73
N HIS A 77 7.17 1.75 -11.35
CA HIS A 77 7.44 1.23 -12.68
C HIS A 77 7.54 2.34 -13.74
N ARG A 78 6.73 3.39 -13.65
CA ARG A 78 6.82 4.53 -14.59
C ARG A 78 8.10 5.34 -14.42
N TYR A 79 8.59 5.53 -13.19
CA TYR A 79 9.84 6.26 -12.96
C TYR A 79 11.07 5.46 -13.38
N ASN A 80 11.04 4.13 -13.28
CA ASN A 80 12.18 3.27 -13.65
C ASN A 80 12.24 2.94 -15.16
N MET A 81 11.25 3.35 -15.97
CA MET A 81 11.26 3.17 -17.42
C MET A 81 11.82 4.38 -18.18
N VAL A 82 12.44 5.33 -17.47
CA VAL A 82 13.13 6.51 -18.03
C VAL A 82 14.63 6.33 -17.90
#